data_AF-A0AAN6ZVD8-F1
#
_entry.id   AF-A0AAN6ZVD8-F1
#
_cell.length_a   1.000
_cell.length_b   1.000
_cell.length_c   1.000
_cell.angle_alpha   90.00
_cell.angle_beta   90.00
_cell.angle_gamma   90.00
#
_symmetry.space_group_name_H-M   'P 1'
#
loop_
_entity.id
_entity.type
_entity.pdbx_description
1 polymer ?
#
loop_
_entity_poly.entity_id
_entity_poly.type
_entity_poly.pdbx_seq_one_letter_code
_entity_poly.pdbx_strand_id
1 'polypeptide(L)'
;MSSQDNSGIPLFHAPDGTGYKLLELPPELLELLESQDPPTLTLHPSPTAALLKTPSKTYSLRQKNTSNALILLAPTSSNSSSSSSNPSAQKNNNGGPPGSLSTIATVHETIELVPEAEAAAVAAPKAKGKWHEKFSRGR
;
A
#
# COMPACT_ATOMS: atom_id res chain seq x y z
N MET A 1 43.34 0.54 20.48
CA MET A 1 42.21 1.47 20.27
C MET A 1 41.37 0.91 19.14
N SER A 2 40.15 0.45 19.44
CA SER A 2 39.28 -0.17 18.45
C SER A 2 38.52 0.92 17.71
N SER A 3 38.90 1.18 16.47
CA SER A 3 38.11 1.98 15.53
C SER A 3 36.88 1.17 15.15
N GLN A 4 35.75 1.48 15.77
CA GLN A 4 34.46 1.02 15.27
C GLN A 4 34.17 1.80 13.98
N ASP A 5 34.48 1.20 12.83
CA ASP A 5 33.93 1.63 11.54
C ASP A 5 32.41 1.40 11.58
N ASN A 6 31.66 2.37 12.12
CA ASN A 6 30.22 2.37 12.09
C ASN A 6 29.75 2.85 10.71
N SER A 7 29.86 2.00 9.70
CA SER A 7 29.35 2.23 8.34
C SER A 7 27.85 1.99 8.26
N GLY A 8 27.07 2.70 9.09
CA GLY A 8 25.62 2.65 9.06
C GLY A 8 25.05 3.17 7.73
N ILE A 9 23.89 2.65 7.32
CA ILE A 9 23.16 3.15 6.15
C ILE A 9 22.46 4.46 6.53
N PRO A 10 22.77 5.59 5.87
CA PRO A 10 22.10 6.85 6.16
C PRO A 10 20.60 6.78 5.81
N LEU A 11 19.75 7.27 6.71
CA LEU A 11 18.30 7.30 6.55
C LEU A 11 17.78 8.74 6.56
N PHE A 12 17.04 9.13 5.52
CA PHE A 12 16.47 10.46 5.36
C PHE A 12 14.94 10.41 5.42
N HIS A 13 14.32 11.48 5.90
CA HIS A 13 12.86 11.60 5.88
C HIS A 13 12.42 12.47 4.70
N ALA A 14 11.85 11.85 3.65
CA ALA A 14 11.48 12.52 2.40
C ALA A 14 10.20 11.93 1.79
N PRO A 15 9.02 12.16 2.41
CA PRO A 15 7.76 11.73 1.84
C PRO A 15 7.45 12.49 0.54
N ASP A 16 7.08 11.76 -0.50
CA ASP A 16 6.88 12.30 -1.86
C ASP A 16 5.43 12.73 -2.16
N GLY A 17 4.48 12.42 -1.26
CA GLY A 17 3.07 12.78 -1.39
C GLY A 17 2.25 11.87 -2.32
N THR A 18 2.82 10.78 -2.85
CA THR A 18 2.17 9.88 -3.81
C THR A 18 0.97 9.12 -3.22
N GLY A 19 0.88 9.02 -1.88
CA GLY A 19 -0.25 8.38 -1.20
C GLY A 19 -0.23 6.85 -1.30
N TYR A 20 0.94 6.24 -1.13
CA TYR A 20 1.13 4.80 -1.19
C TYR A 20 0.18 4.01 -0.27
N LYS A 21 -0.34 2.90 -0.78
CA LYS A 21 -1.12 1.91 -0.04
C LYS A 21 -0.56 0.52 -0.28
N LEU A 22 -0.61 -0.33 0.75
CA LEU A 22 -0.17 -1.71 0.68
C LEU A 22 -1.37 -2.62 0.44
N LEU A 23 -1.25 -3.49 -0.57
CA LEU A 23 -2.28 -4.47 -0.95
C LEU A 23 -1.75 -5.87 -0.61
N GLU A 24 -2.51 -6.65 0.14
CA GLU A 24 -2.20 -8.05 0.43
C GLU A 24 -2.59 -8.92 -0.76
N LEU A 25 -1.61 -9.59 -1.37
CA LEU A 25 -1.80 -10.38 -2.58
C LEU A 25 -2.05 -11.87 -2.23
N PRO A 26 -3.19 -12.45 -2.61
CA PRO A 26 -3.39 -13.90 -2.58
C PRO A 26 -2.37 -14.61 -3.49
N PRO A 27 -1.94 -15.85 -3.15
CA PRO A 27 -0.93 -16.57 -3.93
C PRO A 27 -1.24 -16.68 -5.43
N GLU A 28 -2.50 -17.00 -5.77
CA GLU A 28 -2.90 -17.10 -7.18
C GLU A 28 -2.80 -15.77 -7.94
N LEU A 29 -3.00 -14.63 -7.25
CA LEU A 29 -2.90 -13.31 -7.88
C LEU A 29 -1.44 -12.89 -8.02
N LEU A 30 -0.58 -13.28 -7.07
CA LEU A 30 0.87 -13.11 -7.18
C LEU A 30 1.41 -13.90 -8.39
N GLU A 31 1.07 -15.18 -8.51
CA GLU A 31 1.46 -16.02 -9.65
C GLU A 31 1.00 -15.43 -10.98
N LEU A 32 -0.21 -14.85 -11.02
CA LEU A 32 -0.75 -14.19 -12.20
C LEU A 32 0.06 -12.93 -12.59
N LEU A 33 0.46 -12.12 -11.61
CA LEU A 33 1.26 -10.91 -11.82
C LEU A 33 2.72 -11.21 -12.18
N GLU A 34 3.27 -12.33 -11.72
CA GLU A 34 4.63 -12.79 -12.03
C GLU A 34 4.71 -13.67 -13.30
N SER A 35 3.56 -13.98 -13.92
CA SER A 35 3.50 -14.78 -15.14
C SER A 35 4.12 -14.05 -16.34
N GLN A 36 4.47 -14.80 -17.39
CA GLN A 36 5.11 -14.24 -18.61
C GLN A 36 4.21 -13.22 -19.33
N ASP A 37 2.88 -13.41 -19.26
CA ASP A 37 1.89 -12.52 -19.84
C ASP A 37 0.94 -12.00 -18.74
N PRO A 38 1.40 -11.06 -17.90
CA PRO A 38 0.60 -10.60 -16.77
C PRO A 38 -0.61 -9.79 -17.28
N PRO A 39 -1.84 -10.15 -16.88
CA PRO A 39 -3.03 -9.43 -17.33
C PRO A 39 -3.13 -8.05 -16.66
N THR A 40 -3.80 -7.13 -17.33
CA THR A 40 -4.15 -5.83 -16.74
C THR A 40 -5.24 -6.01 -15.69
N LEU A 41 -4.95 -5.64 -14.44
CA LEU A 41 -5.94 -5.64 -13.36
C LEU A 41 -6.69 -4.31 -13.33
N THR A 42 -8.01 -4.36 -13.14
CA THR A 42 -8.86 -3.16 -13.11
C THR A 42 -9.58 -3.03 -11.77
N LEU A 43 -9.66 -1.78 -11.29
CA LEU A 43 -10.44 -1.41 -10.12
C LEU A 43 -11.80 -0.86 -10.55
N HIS A 44 -12.87 -1.43 -10.00
CA HIS A 44 -14.24 -1.02 -10.26
C HIS A 44 -14.89 -0.50 -8.98
N PRO A 45 -15.58 0.64 -9.02
CA PRO A 45 -16.38 1.10 -7.90
C PRO A 45 -17.62 0.20 -7.73
N SER A 46 -17.97 -0.10 -6.49
CA SER A 46 -19.24 -0.72 -6.09
C SER A 46 -19.85 0.09 -4.94
N PRO A 47 -21.18 0.03 -4.72
CA PRO A 47 -21.85 0.79 -3.67
C PRO A 47 -21.31 0.57 -2.25
N THR A 48 -20.64 -0.56 -2.00
CA THR A 48 -20.15 -0.94 -0.67
C THR A 48 -18.64 -0.95 -0.54
N ALA A 49 -17.91 -1.21 -1.62
CA ALA A 49 -16.44 -1.31 -1.62
C ALA A 49 -15.89 -1.12 -3.03
N ALA A 50 -14.57 -0.93 -3.17
CA ALA A 50 -13.89 -1.08 -4.44
C ALA A 50 -13.68 -2.57 -4.75
N LEU A 51 -13.75 -2.95 -6.02
CA LEU A 51 -13.57 -4.32 -6.50
C LEU A 51 -12.35 -4.40 -7.41
N LEU A 52 -11.45 -5.35 -7.16
CA LEU A 52 -10.37 -5.73 -8.06
C LEU A 52 -10.84 -6.88 -8.92
N LYS A 53 -10.88 -6.67 -10.24
CA LYS A 53 -11.20 -7.73 -11.20
C LYS A 53 -9.93 -8.31 -11.80
N THR A 54 -9.81 -9.62 -11.72
CA THR A 54 -8.87 -10.43 -12.51
C THR A 54 -9.66 -11.14 -13.62
N PRO A 55 -8.98 -11.73 -14.62
CA PRO A 55 -9.67 -12.50 -15.67
C PRO A 55 -10.51 -13.67 -15.14
N SER A 56 -10.21 -14.17 -13.95
CA SER A 56 -10.84 -15.36 -13.36
C SER A 56 -11.68 -15.09 -12.12
N LYS A 57 -11.38 -14.04 -11.36
CA LYS A 57 -11.97 -13.80 -10.03
C LYS A 57 -12.19 -12.31 -9.76
N THR A 58 -13.16 -12.01 -8.91
CA THR A 58 -13.39 -10.66 -8.39
C THR A 58 -13.09 -10.64 -6.90
N TYR A 59 -12.35 -9.62 -6.45
CA TYR A 59 -11.99 -9.44 -5.05
C TYR A 59 -12.53 -8.10 -4.55
N SER A 60 -13.19 -8.10 -3.39
CA SER A 60 -13.56 -6.90 -2.67
C SER A 60 -12.37 -6.39 -1.84
N LEU A 61 -12.00 -5.12 -2.02
CA LEU A 61 -10.96 -4.46 -1.24
C LEU A 61 -11.52 -4.12 0.14
N ARG A 62 -10.84 -4.55 1.20
CA ARG A 62 -11.16 -4.16 2.56
C ARG A 62 -9.96 -3.53 3.23
N GLN A 63 -10.18 -2.43 3.92
CA GLN A 63 -9.14 -1.76 4.66
C GLN A 63 -9.01 -2.38 6.05
N LYS A 64 -7.77 -2.66 6.45
CA LYS A 64 -7.41 -3.21 7.74
C LYS A 64 -6.38 -2.31 8.40
N ASN A 65 -6.75 -1.71 9.52
CA ASN A 65 -5.83 -0.87 10.27
C ASN A 65 -4.80 -1.73 11.00
N THR A 66 -3.57 -1.23 11.09
CA THR A 66 -2.47 -1.87 11.81
C THR A 66 -2.15 -1.06 13.07
N SER A 67 -1.85 -1.72 14.18
CA SER A 67 -1.42 -1.03 15.41
C SER A 67 0.01 -0.47 15.30
N ASN A 68 0.77 -0.97 14.32
CA ASN A 68 2.14 -0.57 14.05
C ASN A 68 2.18 0.29 12.78
N ALA A 69 3.10 1.26 12.76
CA ALA A 69 3.41 2.03 11.57
C ALA A 69 4.35 1.22 10.66
N LEU A 70 4.02 1.15 9.38
CA LEU A 70 4.85 0.56 8.34
C LEU A 70 5.56 1.69 7.59
N ILE A 71 6.89 1.72 7.64
CA ILE A 71 7.69 2.75 6.99
C ILE A 71 8.14 2.21 5.63
N LEU A 72 7.74 2.88 4.55
CA LEU A 72 8.18 2.58 3.20
C LEU A 72 9.48 3.33 2.91
N LEU A 73 10.49 2.57 2.48
CA LEU A 73 11.82 3.09 2.17
C LEU A 73 12.08 2.97 0.67
N ALA A 74 12.59 4.04 0.06
CA ALA A 74 13.16 3.99 -1.29
C ALA A 74 14.68 4.25 -1.22
N PRO A 75 15.48 3.49 -1.98
CA PRO A 75 16.87 3.86 -2.22
C PRO A 75 16.96 5.25 -2.85
N THR A 76 17.87 6.08 -2.38
CA THR A 76 18.16 7.34 -3.06
C THR A 76 18.97 7.03 -4.32
N SER A 77 18.39 7.22 -5.51
CA SER A 77 19.12 7.02 -6.76
C SER A 77 20.30 8.00 -6.84
N SER A 78 21.51 7.47 -6.72
CA SER A 78 22.72 8.18 -7.06
C SER A 78 22.82 8.28 -8.58
N ASN A 79 22.41 9.40 -9.17
CA ASN A 79 22.81 9.71 -10.53
C ASN A 79 24.28 10.17 -10.52
N SER A 80 25.18 9.28 -10.08
CA SER A 80 26.63 9.49 -10.06
C SER A 80 27.23 9.02 -11.38
N SER A 81 26.80 9.66 -12.46
CA SER A 81 27.50 9.65 -13.74
C SER A 81 27.55 11.07 -14.28
N SER A 82 28.16 11.96 -13.50
CA SER A 82 28.70 13.21 -14.03
C SER A 82 30.16 13.37 -13.61
N SER A 83 31.06 12.84 -14.43
CA SER A 83 32.42 13.35 -14.54
C SER A 83 32.38 14.76 -15.13
N SER A 84 31.80 15.72 -14.42
CA SER A 84 31.70 17.11 -14.85
C SER A 84 32.26 18.01 -13.75
N SER A 85 33.50 18.41 -13.99
CA SER A 85 34.28 19.39 -13.23
C SER A 85 33.68 20.81 -13.31
N ASN A 86 32.51 21.05 -12.72
CA ASN A 86 31.94 22.39 -12.60
C ASN A 86 31.34 22.62 -11.19
N PRO A 87 31.87 23.56 -10.38
CA PRO A 87 31.48 23.72 -8.97
C PRO A 87 30.28 24.64 -8.75
N SER A 88 29.42 24.90 -9.75
CA SER A 88 28.42 25.98 -9.67
C SER A 88 27.00 25.64 -10.15
N ALA A 89 26.56 24.38 -10.05
CA ALA A 89 25.19 23.99 -10.36
C ALA A 89 24.42 23.49 -9.12
N GLN A 90 23.62 24.40 -8.56
CA GLN A 90 22.29 24.21 -7.99
C GLN A 90 22.01 22.94 -7.17
N LYS A 91 22.16 23.08 -5.85
CA LYS A 91 21.83 22.09 -4.82
C LYS A 91 20.32 22.05 -4.56
N ASN A 92 19.53 21.55 -5.51
CA ASN A 92 18.20 21.02 -5.21
C ASN A 92 18.33 19.53 -4.87
N ASN A 93 19.12 19.24 -3.83
CA ASN A 93 19.43 17.88 -3.41
C ASN A 93 18.37 17.39 -2.42
N ASN A 94 17.24 16.90 -2.93
CA ASN A 94 16.38 15.99 -2.15
C ASN A 94 16.90 14.54 -2.18
N GLY A 95 17.96 14.25 -2.95
CA GLY A 95 18.65 12.96 -2.96
C GLY A 95 19.79 12.93 -1.95
N GLY A 96 19.71 12.05 -0.96
CA GLY A 96 20.80 11.76 -0.03
C GLY A 96 22.04 11.18 -0.75
N PRO A 97 23.18 11.03 -0.04
CA PRO A 97 24.39 10.41 -0.56
C PRO A 97 24.15 9.03 -1.18
N PRO A 98 25.01 8.59 -2.12
CA PRO A 98 24.91 7.26 -2.73
C PRO A 98 24.87 6.16 -1.66
N GLY A 99 23.94 5.21 -1.83
CA GLY A 99 23.73 4.12 -0.88
C GLY A 99 22.87 4.49 0.33
N SER A 100 22.21 5.64 0.33
CA SER A 100 21.27 6.01 1.39
C SER A 100 19.83 5.58 1.13
N LEU A 101 19.03 5.54 2.21
CA LEU A 101 17.61 5.23 2.19
C LEU A 101 16.79 6.49 2.52
N SER A 102 15.64 6.61 1.89
CA SER A 102 14.67 7.67 2.15
C SER A 102 13.34 7.09 2.60
N THR A 103 12.75 7.61 3.68
CA THR A 103 11.39 7.26 4.10
C THR A 103 10.41 8.01 3.21
N ILE A 104 9.76 7.29 2.31
CA ILE A 104 8.83 7.87 1.32
C ILE A 104 7.39 7.90 1.81
N ALA A 105 7.04 7.05 2.78
CA ALA A 105 5.72 7.03 3.39
C ALA A 105 5.70 6.29 4.72
N THR A 106 4.72 6.63 5.55
CA THR A 106 4.38 5.91 6.78
C THR A 106 2.92 5.49 6.69
N VAL A 107 2.69 4.18 6.63
CA VAL A 107 1.39 3.56 6.38
C VAL A 107 0.87 2.94 7.68
N HIS A 108 -0.42 3.13 7.97
CA HIS A 108 -1.10 2.63 9.18
C HIS A 108 -2.25 1.66 8.86
N GLU A 109 -2.38 1.29 7.59
CA GLU A 109 -3.45 0.45 7.06
C GLU A 109 -2.93 -0.40 5.91
N THR A 110 -3.42 -1.63 5.81
CA THR A 110 -3.26 -2.48 4.63
C THR A 110 -4.63 -2.69 3.98
N ILE A 111 -4.60 -3.08 2.71
CA ILE A 111 -5.80 -3.48 1.98
C ILE A 111 -5.76 -4.99 1.82
N GLU A 112 -6.72 -5.69 2.40
CA GLU A 112 -6.94 -7.13 2.18
C GLU A 112 -7.87 -7.35 0.99
N LEU A 113 -7.64 -8.43 0.24
CA LEU A 113 -8.47 -8.85 -0.88
C LEU A 113 -9.36 -10.02 -0.46
N VAL A 114 -10.67 -9.81 -0.45
CA VAL A 114 -11.65 -10.86 -0.12
C VAL A 114 -12.31 -11.36 -1.41
N PRO A 115 -12.22 -12.64 -1.76
CA PRO A 115 -12.90 -13.20 -2.92
C PRO A 115 -14.41 -12.95 -2.82
N GLU A 116 -14.98 -12.31 -3.83
CA GLU A 116 -16.41 -12.16 -3.97
C GLU A 116 -16.93 -13.42 -4.68
N ALA A 117 -17.62 -14.29 -3.94
CA ALA A 117 -18.29 -15.42 -4.56
C ALA A 117 -19.31 -14.87 -5.57
N GLU A 118 -19.13 -15.23 -6.85
CA GLU A 118 -20.05 -14.85 -7.90
C GLU A 118 -21.46 -15.32 -7.53
N ALA A 119 -22.38 -14.37 -7.34
CA ALA A 119 -23.79 -14.56 -7.00
C ALA A 119 -24.12 -15.14 -5.60
N ALA A 120 -24.03 -14.30 -4.56
CA ALA A 120 -25.15 -14.18 -3.63
C ALA A 120 -25.92 -12.91 -4.01
N ALA A 121 -26.87 -13.06 -4.93
CA ALA A 121 -27.88 -12.06 -5.23
C ALA A 121 -28.37 -11.43 -3.92
N VAL A 122 -28.22 -10.10 -3.84
CA VAL A 122 -28.88 -9.17 -2.90
C VAL A 122 -29.69 -9.90 -1.83
N ALA A 123 -29.04 -10.36 -0.75
CA ALA A 123 -29.78 -10.73 0.43
C ALA A 123 -30.37 -9.41 0.96
N ALA A 124 -31.64 -9.18 0.64
CA ALA A 124 -32.43 -8.05 1.08
C ALA A 124 -32.16 -7.78 2.57
N PRO A 125 -32.08 -6.50 3.01
CA PRO A 125 -31.86 -6.19 4.42
C PRO A 125 -32.93 -6.91 5.24
N LYS A 126 -32.54 -7.95 5.98
CA LYS A 126 -33.44 -8.58 6.95
C LYS A 126 -33.88 -7.46 7.89
N ALA A 127 -35.19 -7.22 7.91
CA ALA A 127 -35.80 -6.14 8.65
C ALA A 127 -35.20 -6.02 10.06
N LYS A 128 -34.81 -4.80 10.44
CA LYS A 128 -34.44 -4.39 11.80
C LYS A 128 -35.64 -4.60 12.74
N GLY A 129 -35.95 -5.84 13.05
CA GLY A 129 -37.06 -6.23 13.91
C GLY A 129 -36.56 -7.19 14.98
N LYS A 130 -36.14 -6.62 16.12
CA LYS A 130 -36.11 -7.23 17.47
C LYS A 130 -35.29 -6.44 18.47
N TRP A 131 -34.41 -5.53 18.03
CA TRP A 131 -33.67 -4.67 18.97
C TRP A 131 -34.57 -3.56 19.53
N HIS A 132 -35.26 -2.79 18.69
CA HIS A 132 -36.17 -1.73 19.13
C HIS A 132 -37.30 -2.21 20.06
N GLU A 133 -37.72 -3.47 19.95
CA GLU A 133 -38.83 -4.01 20.74
C GLU A 133 -38.39 -4.44 22.16
N LYS A 134 -37.13 -4.85 22.33
CA LYS A 134 -36.59 -5.33 23.61
C LYS A 134 -36.20 -4.22 24.59
N PHE A 135 -35.99 -2.99 24.12
CA PHE A 135 -35.51 -1.88 24.96
C PHE A 135 -36.42 -0.65 24.99
N SER A 136 -37.48 -0.59 24.18
CA SER A 136 -38.46 0.51 24.26
C SER A 136 -39.59 0.23 25.27
N ARG A 137 -39.68 -0.98 25.84
CA ARG A 137 -40.73 -1.31 26.82
C ARG A 137 -40.25 -1.03 28.24
N GLY A 138 -40.12 0.25 28.55
CA GLY A 138 -39.66 0.72 29.84
C GLY A 138 -39.71 2.24 29.96
N ARG A 139 -40.84 2.86 29.61
CA ARG A 139 -41.28 4.17 30.10
C ARG A 139 -42.79 4.14 30.24
#